data_AF-A0A2S7KB57-F1
#
_entry.id   AF-A0A2S7KB57-F1
#
_cell.length_a   1.000
_cell.length_b   1.000
_cell.length_c   1.000
_cell.angle_alpha   90.00
_cell.angle_beta   90.00
_cell.angle_gamma   90.00
#
_symmetry.space_group_name_H-M   'P 1'
#
loop_
_entity.id
_entity.type
_entity.pdbx_description
1 polymer ?
#
loop_
_entity_poly.entity_id
_entity_poly.type
_entity_poly.pdbx_seq_one_letter_code
_entity_poly.pdbx_strand_id
1 'polypeptide(L)'
;MFAHTLEIGLWAWVFFQHGMFTQWETAFYFAGATFTTLGFGDVLLPNDWRLLSGAAASNGLLLFGLSAAFLFDVVRQLHLGGKT
;
A
#
# COMPACT_ATOMS: atom_id res chain seq x y z
N MET A 1 1.42 10.38 -2.29
CA MET A 1 0.10 10.17 -1.64
C MET A 1 -0.94 9.67 -2.63
N PHE A 2 -1.30 10.43 -3.68
CA PHE A 2 -2.28 9.98 -4.68
C PHE A 2 -1.93 8.63 -5.34
N ALA A 3 -0.67 8.43 -5.73
CA ALA A 3 -0.20 7.15 -6.30
C ALA A 3 -0.47 5.95 -5.35
N HIS A 4 -0.11 6.08 -4.08
CA HIS A 4 -0.37 5.04 -3.08
C HIS A 4 -1.86 4.78 -2.87
N THR A 5 -2.71 5.82 -2.93
CA THR A 5 -4.17 5.62 -2.87
C THR A 5 -4.69 4.81 -4.05
N LEU A 6 -4.17 5.02 -5.26
CA LEU A 6 -4.53 4.21 -6.43
C LEU A 6 -4.06 2.76 -6.29
N GLU A 7 -2.85 2.53 -5.79
CA GLU A 7 -2.30 1.19 -5.54
C GLU A 7 -3.10 0.43 -4.48
N ILE A 8 -3.48 1.10 -3.40
CA ILE A 8 -4.39 0.56 -2.37
C ILE A 8 -5.74 0.23 -2.99
N GLY A 9 -6.29 1.14 -3.82
CA GLY A 9 -7.54 0.91 -4.54
C GLY A 9 -7.49 -0.29 -5.48
N LEU A 10 -6.35 -0.53 -6.13
CA LEU A 10 -6.14 -1.70 -6.99
C LEU A 10 -6.18 -3.01 -6.18
N TRP A 11 -5.50 -3.05 -5.04
CA TRP A 11 -5.58 -4.21 -4.13
C TRP A 11 -6.99 -4.43 -3.59
N ALA A 12 -7.66 -3.36 -3.16
CA ALA A 12 -9.05 -3.40 -2.70
C ALA A 12 -9.97 -3.97 -3.80
N TRP A 13 -9.77 -3.53 -5.04
CA TRP A 13 -10.49 -4.04 -6.19
C TRP A 13 -10.26 -5.53 -6.45
N VAL A 14 -9.01 -6.01 -6.38
CA VAL A 14 -8.71 -7.44 -6.48
C VAL A 14 -9.45 -8.24 -5.40
N PHE A 15 -9.39 -7.81 -4.14
CA PHE A 15 -10.05 -8.51 -3.05
C PHE A 15 -11.58 -8.50 -3.17
N PHE A 16 -12.15 -7.38 -3.61
CA PHE A 16 -13.59 -7.25 -3.82
C PHE A 16 -14.10 -8.10 -4.98
N GLN A 17 -13.40 -8.10 -6.13
CA GLN A 17 -13.77 -8.87 -7.31
C GLN A 17 -13.72 -10.38 -7.08
N HIS A 18 -12.77 -10.85 -6.26
CA HIS A 18 -12.67 -12.25 -5.87
C HIS A 18 -13.62 -12.66 -4.72
N GLY A 19 -14.51 -11.76 -4.28
CA GLY A 19 -15.51 -12.04 -3.26
C GLY A 19 -14.92 -12.26 -1.86
N MET A 20 -13.70 -11.78 -1.61
CA MET A 20 -13.06 -11.90 -0.29
C MET A 20 -13.76 -11.03 0.75
N PHE A 21 -14.39 -9.95 0.30
CA PHE A 21 -15.23 -9.06 1.11
C PHE A 21 -16.49 -8.70 0.33
N THR A 22 -17.62 -8.58 1.03
CA THR A 22 -18.91 -8.21 0.43
C THR A 22 -19.11 -6.69 0.31
N GLN A 23 -18.39 -5.92 1.12
CA GLN A 23 -18.47 -4.46 1.16
C GLN A 23 -17.18 -3.85 0.63
N TRP A 24 -17.31 -2.88 -0.26
CA TRP A 24 -16.17 -2.14 -0.82
C TRP A 24 -15.33 -1.47 0.27
N GLU A 25 -16.00 -0.87 1.26
CA GLU A 25 -15.35 -0.20 2.39
C GLU A 25 -14.42 -1.15 3.15
N THR A 26 -14.87 -2.37 3.45
CA THR A 26 -14.06 -3.39 4.13
C THR A 26 -12.85 -3.81 3.28
N ALA A 27 -13.04 -3.98 1.96
CA ALA A 27 -11.93 -4.31 1.05
C ALA A 27 -10.88 -3.21 1.00
N PHE A 28 -11.32 -1.94 0.92
CA PHE A 28 -10.44 -0.78 0.88
C PHE A 28 -9.71 -0.56 2.22
N TYR A 29 -10.42 -0.73 3.33
CA TYR A 29 -9.84 -0.70 4.68
C TYR A 29 -8.77 -1.78 4.86
N PHE A 30 -9.10 -3.04 4.54
CA PHE A 30 -8.17 -4.15 4.63
C PHE A 30 -6.93 -3.94 3.74
N ALA A 31 -7.13 -3.54 2.47
CA ALA A 31 -6.05 -3.26 1.54
C ALA A 31 -5.15 -2.14 2.06
N GLY A 32 -5.72 -1.04 2.55
CA GLY A 32 -4.96 0.09 3.10
C GLY A 32 -4.16 -0.28 4.34
N ALA A 33 -4.80 -0.92 5.33
CA ALA A 33 -4.14 -1.36 6.56
C ALA A 33 -3.02 -2.38 6.28
N THR A 34 -3.23 -3.27 5.31
CA THR A 34 -2.23 -4.27 4.91
C THR A 34 -1.08 -3.64 4.14
N PHE A 35 -1.38 -2.84 3.12
CA PHE A 35 -0.39 -2.17 2.25
C PHE A 35 0.52 -1.21 3.03
N THR A 36 -0.03 -0.52 4.03
CA THR A 36 0.77 0.35 4.93
C THR A 36 1.49 -0.42 6.03
N THR A 37 1.39 -1.76 6.06
CA THR A 37 1.93 -2.64 7.10
C THR A 37 1.38 -2.39 8.51
N LEU A 38 0.28 -1.64 8.61
CA LEU A 38 -0.37 -1.32 9.88
C LEU A 38 -0.97 -2.59 10.52
N GLY A 39 -1.77 -3.33 9.75
CA GLY A 39 -2.23 -4.68 10.12
C GLY A 39 -2.99 -4.80 11.46
N PHE A 40 -4.08 -4.05 11.66
CA PHE A 40 -4.91 -4.12 12.87
C PHE A 40 -5.38 -5.55 13.25
N GLY A 41 -5.54 -6.44 12.27
CA GLY A 41 -5.88 -7.84 12.47
C GLY A 41 -7.35 -8.12 12.81
N ASP A 42 -8.19 -7.09 12.77
CA ASP A 42 -9.65 -7.13 12.92
C ASP A 42 -10.35 -7.67 11.67
N VAL A 43 -9.80 -7.38 10.49
CA VAL A 43 -10.24 -7.89 9.19
C VAL A 43 -9.11 -8.70 8.57
N LEU A 44 -9.41 -9.93 8.14
CA LEU A 44 -8.43 -10.86 7.57
C LEU A 44 -8.99 -11.54 6.31
N LEU A 45 -8.08 -11.92 5.40
CA LEU A 45 -8.43 -12.75 4.25
C LEU A 45 -8.77 -14.18 4.66
N PRO A 46 -9.60 -14.90 3.88
CA PRO A 46 -9.80 -16.33 4.04
C PRO A 46 -8.50 -17.11 3.97
N ASN A 47 -8.49 -18.29 4.59
CA ASN A 47 -7.29 -19.10 4.80
C ASN A 47 -6.50 -19.37 3.50
N ASP A 48 -7.23 -19.67 2.42
CA ASP A 48 -6.69 -20.02 1.11
C ASP A 48 -6.00 -18.83 0.42
N TRP A 49 -6.35 -17.60 0.81
CA TRP A 49 -5.87 -16.37 0.20
C TRP A 49 -4.96 -15.57 1.13
N ARG A 50 -4.67 -16.06 2.35
CA ARG A 50 -3.92 -15.32 3.36
C ARG A 50 -2.53 -14.88 2.90
N LEU A 51 -1.91 -15.60 1.96
CA LEU A 51 -0.58 -15.23 1.44
C LEU A 51 -0.61 -13.93 0.64
N LEU A 52 -1.76 -13.56 0.05
CA LEU A 52 -1.90 -12.29 -0.66
C LEU A 52 -1.81 -11.08 0.27
N SER A 53 -2.18 -11.21 1.55
CA SER A 53 -2.00 -10.10 2.49
C SER A 53 -0.52 -9.78 2.69
N GLY A 54 0.33 -10.81 2.82
CA GLY A 54 1.77 -10.66 2.89
C GLY A 54 2.37 -10.05 1.61
N ALA A 55 1.87 -10.44 0.44
CA ALA A 55 2.27 -9.86 -0.84
C ALA A 55 1.87 -8.38 -0.96
N ALA A 56 0.64 -8.03 -0.57
CA ALA A 56 0.16 -6.66 -0.57
C ALA A 56 0.94 -5.75 0.40
N ALA A 57 1.24 -6.24 1.60
CA ALA A 57 2.06 -5.55 2.59
C ALA A 57 3.49 -5.32 2.08
N SER A 58 4.10 -6.36 1.49
CA SER A 58 5.45 -6.28 0.92
C SER A 58 5.52 -5.30 -0.24
N ASN A 59 4.50 -5.30 -1.13
CA ASN A 59 4.40 -4.33 -2.21
C ASN A 59 4.33 -2.90 -1.68
N GLY A 60 3.47 -2.65 -0.69
CA GLY A 60 3.37 -1.32 -0.08
C GLY A 60 4.66 -0.88 0.61
N LEU A 61 5.33 -1.76 1.35
CA LEU A 61 6.63 -1.47 1.95
C LEU A 61 7.66 -1.03 0.90
N LEU A 62 7.77 -1.75 -0.22
CA LEU A 62 8.68 -1.42 -1.30
C LEU A 62 8.36 -0.05 -1.92
N LEU A 63 7.08 0.22 -2.18
CA LEU A 63 6.64 1.46 -2.82
C LEU A 63 6.81 2.68 -1.89
N PHE A 64 6.54 2.52 -0.59
CA PHE A 64 6.86 3.56 0.39
C PHE A 64 8.37 3.78 0.52
N GLY A 65 9.16 2.71 0.50
CA GLY A 65 10.63 2.80 0.49
C GLY A 65 11.17 3.57 -0.72
N LEU A 66 10.63 3.29 -1.90
CA LEU A 66 10.97 4.01 -3.14
C LEU A 66 10.54 5.48 -3.07
N SER A 67 9.33 5.77 -2.57
CA SER A 67 8.87 7.15 -2.34
C SER A 67 9.78 7.92 -1.38
N ALA A 68 10.23 7.29 -0.29
CA ALA A 68 11.17 7.90 0.63
C ALA A 68 12.52 8.17 -0.04
N ALA A 69 13.07 7.20 -0.77
CA ALA A 69 14.32 7.36 -1.51
C ALA A 69 14.24 8.49 -2.55
N PHE A 70 13.13 8.58 -3.29
CA PHE A 70 12.86 9.66 -4.23
C PHE A 70 12.80 11.02 -3.53
N LEU A 71 12.09 11.13 -2.40
CA LEU A 71 12.04 12.37 -1.62
C LEU A 71 13.43 12.79 -1.13
N PHE A 72 14.24 11.86 -0.64
CA PHE A 72 15.62 12.14 -0.25
C PHE A 72 16.47 12.65 -1.42
N ASP A 73 16.32 12.06 -2.61
CA ASP A 73 17.04 12.50 -3.80
C ASP A 73 16.62 13.92 -4.23
N VAL A 74 15.33 14.22 -4.24
CA VAL A 74 14.82 15.58 -4.53
C VAL A 74 15.37 16.59 -3.52
N VAL A 75 15.33 16.29 -2.22
CA VAL A 75 15.87 17.17 -1.18
C VAL A 75 17.37 17.39 -1.35
N ARG A 76 18.12 16.34 -1.72
CA ARG A 76 19.55 16.42 -2.01
C ARG A 76 19.83 17.33 -3.21
N GLN A 77 19.08 17.19 -4.29
CA GLN A 77 19.23 18.03 -5.49
C GLN A 77 18.95 19.51 -5.17
N LEU A 78 17.92 19.81 -4.39
CA LEU A 78 17.60 21.18 -3.97
C LEU A 78 18.71 21.79 -3.08
N HIS A 79 19.29 21.01 -2.16
CA HIS A 79 20.41 21.46 -1.34
C HIS A 79 21.69 21.70 -2.14
N LEU A 80 21.94 20.93 -3.20
CA LEU A 80 23.10 21.08 -4.07
C LEU A 80 22.92 22.20 -5.11
N GLY A 81 21.69 22.43 -5.58
CA GLY A 81 21.34 23.53 -6.49
C GLY A 81 21.32 24.92 -5.84
N GLY A 82 21.30 25.00 -4.50
CA GLY A 82 21.42 26.26 -3.75
C GLY A 82 22.86 26.72 -3.47
N LYS A 83 23.87 26.02 -4.00
CA LYS A 83 25.31 26.34 -3.81
C LYS A 83 25.96 27.02 -5.01
N THR A 84 25.18 27.58 -5.93
CA THR A 84 25.67 28.41 -7.05
C THR A 84 25.25 29.85 -6.89
#